data_AF-A0A3G4VZG9-F1
#
_entry.id   AF-A0A3G4VZG9-F1
#
_cell.length_a   1.000
_cell.length_b   1.000
_cell.length_c   1.000
_cell.angle_alpha   90.00
_cell.angle_beta   90.00
_cell.angle_gamma   90.00
#
_symmetry.space_group_name_H-M   'P 1'
#
loop_
_entity.id
_entity.type
_entity.pdbx_description
1 polymer ?
#
loop_
_entity_poly.entity_id
_entity_poly.type
_entity_poly.pdbx_seq_one_letter_code
_entity_poly.pdbx_strand_id
1 'polypeptide(L)'
;MIDPTSSAASSPEATAEPATAAPNAPLDAADLRAEVEKWKGLSRKNEKAFKDASKELSEFRTAAMTDQERALEQARAEARTAALTEVGGQLVAAELRAQAATAGAQLPDADFLNLLRFVGQDGRPDTDAISAFVATLSAPKAQPAYRQDLGLGRQGSAQAGQLSRSDLTRMTPAQINEARSKGLLDAVMRGEL
;
A
#
# COMPACT_ATOMS: atom_id res chain seq x y z
N MET A 1 -18.44 75.83 -20.91
CA MET A 1 -18.07 76.57 -22.14
C MET A 1 -18.28 75.57 -23.27
N ILE A 2 -19.53 75.44 -23.73
CA ILE A 2 -20.04 75.93 -25.02
C ILE A 2 -19.43 75.14 -26.18
N ASP A 3 -20.17 74.15 -26.69
CA ASP A 3 -20.19 73.89 -28.13
C ASP A 3 -21.01 75.00 -28.81
N PRO A 4 -20.67 75.38 -30.05
CA PRO A 4 -21.61 75.06 -31.12
C PRO A 4 -20.95 74.68 -32.45
N THR A 5 -21.37 73.51 -32.95
CA THR A 5 -22.04 73.27 -34.24
C THR A 5 -21.58 73.92 -35.57
N SER A 6 -21.64 73.04 -36.58
CA SER A 6 -22.03 73.27 -38.00
C SER A 6 -20.88 73.58 -38.96
N SER A 7 -20.75 73.01 -40.17
CA SER A 7 -21.48 72.03 -40.98
C SER A 7 -20.75 71.93 -42.32
N ALA A 8 -20.53 70.70 -42.82
CA ALA A 8 -20.45 70.32 -44.24
C ALA A 8 -20.09 68.82 -44.28
N ALA A 9 -21.09 67.93 -44.22
CA ALA A 9 -21.69 67.34 -45.41
C ALA A 9 -20.67 66.56 -46.25
N SER A 10 -20.49 65.28 -45.93
CA SER A 10 -20.21 64.27 -46.93
C SER A 10 -20.98 63.01 -46.57
N SER A 11 -21.76 62.55 -47.53
CA SER A 11 -22.76 61.48 -47.47
C SER A 11 -22.26 60.21 -46.77
N PRO A 12 -23.13 59.50 -46.01
CA PRO A 12 -22.86 58.10 -45.73
C PRO A 12 -23.06 57.33 -47.04
N GLU A 13 -21.97 56.83 -47.58
CA GLU A 13 -21.95 55.82 -48.62
C GLU A 13 -22.79 54.65 -48.13
N ALA A 14 -23.96 54.48 -48.73
CA ALA A 14 -24.85 53.37 -48.47
C ALA A 14 -24.11 52.09 -48.84
N THR A 15 -23.60 51.39 -47.82
CA THR A 15 -23.17 50.00 -47.91
C THR A 15 -24.32 49.23 -48.53
N ALA A 16 -24.19 48.91 -49.82
CA ALA A 16 -25.12 48.04 -50.51
C ALA A 16 -25.06 46.66 -49.85
N GLU A 17 -26.10 46.38 -49.08
CA GLU A 17 -26.51 45.04 -48.66
C GLU A 17 -26.46 44.13 -49.90
N PRO A 18 -25.82 42.94 -49.86
CA PRO A 18 -25.92 42.02 -50.97
C PRO A 18 -27.39 41.62 -51.08
N ALA A 19 -28.05 42.13 -52.12
CA ALA A 19 -29.41 41.78 -52.46
C ALA A 19 -29.49 40.24 -52.53
N THR A 20 -30.15 39.64 -51.56
CA THR A 20 -30.58 38.25 -51.62
C THR A 20 -31.47 38.14 -52.85
N ALA A 21 -30.89 37.66 -53.95
CA ALA A 21 -31.63 37.37 -55.17
C ALA A 21 -32.73 36.36 -54.80
N ALA A 22 -33.97 36.84 -54.70
CA ALA A 22 -35.14 35.98 -54.62
C ALA A 22 -35.24 35.19 -55.94
N PRO A 23 -35.11 33.85 -55.95
CA PRO A 23 -35.26 33.08 -57.18
C PRO A 23 -36.71 32.64 -57.29
N ASN A 24 -37.62 33.58 -57.51
CA ASN A 24 -39.03 33.26 -57.81
C ASN A 24 -39.39 33.66 -59.24
N ALA A 25 -38.51 33.33 -60.20
CA ALA A 25 -38.97 33.07 -61.54
C ALA A 25 -39.65 31.68 -61.52
N PRO A 26 -40.85 31.51 -62.13
CA PRO A 26 -41.47 30.19 -62.20
C PRO A 26 -40.55 29.25 -62.96
N LEU A 27 -39.94 28.31 -62.23
CA LEU A 27 -39.19 27.21 -62.80
C LEU A 27 -40.14 26.41 -63.70
N ASP A 28 -39.68 26.06 -64.90
CA ASP A 28 -40.49 25.22 -65.77
C ASP A 28 -40.64 23.81 -65.15
N ALA A 29 -41.57 23.01 -65.69
CA ALA A 29 -41.84 21.68 -65.15
C ALA A 29 -40.66 20.69 -65.31
N ALA A 30 -39.68 20.96 -66.18
CA ALA A 30 -38.47 20.18 -66.33
C ALA A 30 -37.43 20.54 -65.25
N ASP A 31 -37.26 21.83 -64.95
CA ASP A 31 -36.37 22.32 -63.89
C ASP A 31 -36.80 21.82 -62.50
N LEU A 32 -38.11 21.83 -62.22
CA LEU A 32 -38.66 21.29 -60.97
C LEU A 32 -38.40 19.78 -60.83
N ARG A 33 -38.46 19.02 -61.93
CA ARG A 33 -38.17 17.56 -61.90
C ARG A 33 -36.68 17.31 -61.64
N ALA A 34 -35.79 18.11 -62.23
CA ALA A 34 -34.36 18.00 -61.99
C ALA A 34 -34.00 18.29 -60.53
N GLU A 35 -34.60 19.32 -59.93
CA GLU A 35 -34.36 19.68 -58.52
C GLU A 35 -34.90 18.58 -57.57
N VAL A 36 -36.09 18.01 -57.85
CA VAL A 36 -36.63 16.88 -57.07
C VAL A 36 -35.71 15.67 -57.11
N GLU A 37 -35.19 15.27 -58.27
CA GLU A 37 -34.27 14.14 -58.37
C GLU A 37 -32.93 14.43 -57.70
N LYS A 38 -32.44 15.67 -57.74
CA LYS A 38 -31.26 16.12 -56.98
C LYS A 38 -31.49 15.99 -55.46
N TRP A 39 -32.60 16.49 -54.93
CA TRP A 39 -32.92 16.37 -53.49
C TRP A 39 -33.12 14.93 -53.06
N LYS A 40 -33.76 14.12 -53.90
CA LYS A 40 -33.93 12.69 -53.66
C LYS A 40 -32.58 11.95 -53.65
N GLY A 41 -31.68 12.30 -54.56
CA GLY A 41 -30.31 11.78 -54.59
C GLY A 41 -29.52 12.19 -53.35
N LEU A 42 -29.60 13.47 -52.96
CA LEU A 42 -28.94 14.00 -51.77
C LEU A 42 -29.50 13.36 -50.48
N SER A 43 -30.81 13.22 -50.38
CA SER A 43 -31.49 12.56 -49.27
C SER A 43 -31.02 11.10 -49.12
N ARG A 44 -30.95 10.34 -50.23
CA ARG A 44 -30.44 8.96 -50.20
C ARG A 44 -28.97 8.88 -49.79
N LYS A 45 -28.13 9.82 -50.23
CA LYS A 45 -26.72 9.90 -49.83
C LYS A 45 -26.57 10.21 -48.34
N ASN A 46 -27.33 11.17 -47.83
CA ASN A 46 -27.33 11.53 -46.41
C ASN A 46 -27.86 10.40 -45.53
N GLU A 47 -28.92 9.72 -45.97
CA GLU A 47 -29.45 8.55 -45.27
C GLU A 47 -28.42 7.42 -45.19
N LYS A 48 -27.66 7.20 -46.27
CA LYS A 48 -26.55 6.23 -46.26
C LYS A 48 -25.43 6.66 -45.32
N ALA A 49 -24.99 7.91 -45.40
CA ALA A 49 -23.94 8.45 -44.53
C ALA A 49 -24.34 8.40 -43.05
N PHE A 50 -25.60 8.71 -42.73
CA PHE A 50 -26.13 8.63 -41.37
C PHE A 50 -26.14 7.18 -40.86
N LYS A 51 -26.54 6.22 -41.69
CA LYS A 51 -26.51 4.79 -41.33
C LYS A 51 -25.09 4.29 -41.09
N ASP A 52 -24.16 4.66 -41.96
CA ASP A 52 -22.76 4.23 -41.85
C ASP A 52 -22.12 4.87 -40.59
N ALA A 53 -22.33 6.17 -40.35
CA ALA A 53 -21.87 6.84 -39.13
C ALA A 53 -22.52 6.31 -37.84
N SER A 54 -23.81 5.94 -37.88
CA SER A 54 -24.51 5.36 -36.73
C SER A 54 -23.96 3.97 -36.38
N LYS A 55 -23.59 3.18 -37.39
CA LYS A 55 -22.93 1.88 -37.17
C LYS A 55 -21.57 2.06 -36.54
N GLU A 56 -20.73 2.93 -37.10
CA GLU A 56 -19.40 3.22 -36.55
C GLU A 56 -19.50 3.71 -35.10
N LEU A 57 -20.43 4.63 -34.79
CA LEU A 57 -20.67 5.09 -33.41
C LEU A 57 -21.06 3.92 -32.50
N SER A 58 -21.95 3.03 -32.95
CA SER A 58 -22.35 1.86 -32.16
C SER A 58 -21.18 0.91 -31.90
N GLU A 59 -20.34 0.64 -32.90
CA GLU A 59 -19.15 -0.20 -32.79
C GLU A 59 -18.12 0.41 -31.84
N PHE A 60 -17.84 1.71 -31.98
CA PHE A 60 -16.97 2.44 -31.05
C PHE A 60 -17.51 2.42 -29.62
N ARG A 61 -18.82 2.59 -29.44
CA ARG A 61 -19.44 2.57 -28.11
C ARG A 61 -19.34 1.18 -27.47
N THR A 62 -19.56 0.13 -28.24
CA THR A 62 -19.40 -1.26 -27.76
C THR A 62 -17.94 -1.54 -27.42
N ALA A 63 -17.00 -1.22 -28.30
CA ALA A 63 -15.57 -1.39 -28.05
C ALA A 63 -15.10 -0.61 -26.80
N ALA A 64 -15.47 0.68 -26.72
CA ALA A 64 -15.16 1.52 -25.58
C ALA A 64 -15.77 0.99 -24.28
N MET A 65 -17.00 0.47 -24.30
CA MET A 65 -17.59 -0.15 -23.11
C MET A 65 -16.77 -1.36 -22.66
N THR A 66 -16.37 -2.24 -23.57
CA THR A 66 -15.55 -3.42 -23.22
C THR A 66 -14.17 -3.05 -22.70
N ASP A 67 -13.54 -2.03 -23.27
CA ASP A 67 -12.22 -1.57 -22.81
C ASP A 67 -12.31 -0.83 -21.48
N GLN A 68 -13.38 -0.04 -21.25
CA GLN A 68 -13.65 0.60 -19.97
C GLN A 68 -13.95 -0.43 -18.88
N GLU A 69 -14.72 -1.48 -19.16
CA GLU A 69 -14.98 -2.56 -18.21
C GLU A 69 -13.70 -3.29 -17.82
N ARG A 70 -12.84 -3.62 -18.80
CA ARG A 70 -11.53 -4.22 -18.54
C ARG A 70 -10.63 -3.29 -17.73
N ALA A 71 -10.60 -2.00 -18.08
CA ALA A 71 -9.82 -1.00 -17.35
C ALA A 71 -10.31 -0.83 -15.90
N LEU A 72 -11.63 -0.87 -15.67
CA LEU A 72 -12.21 -0.81 -14.33
C LEU A 72 -11.91 -2.06 -13.52
N GLU A 73 -11.93 -3.25 -14.13
CA GLU A 73 -11.56 -4.49 -13.45
C GLU A 73 -10.07 -4.50 -13.07
N GLN A 74 -9.20 -4.09 -13.99
CA GLN A 74 -7.76 -3.92 -13.73
C GLN A 74 -7.52 -2.89 -12.62
N ALA A 75 -8.15 -1.72 -12.70
CA ALA A 75 -8.04 -0.69 -11.66
C ALA A 75 -8.56 -1.18 -10.30
N ARG A 76 -9.62 -2.00 -10.26
CA ARG A 76 -10.12 -2.62 -9.01
C ARG A 76 -9.14 -3.64 -8.46
N ALA A 77 -8.52 -4.46 -9.31
CA ALA A 77 -7.51 -5.42 -8.89
C ALA A 77 -6.28 -4.70 -8.33
N GLU A 78 -5.78 -3.70 -9.04
CA GLU A 78 -4.66 -2.86 -8.61
C GLU A 78 -4.98 -2.12 -7.30
N ALA A 79 -6.18 -1.53 -7.17
CA ALA A 79 -6.59 -0.85 -5.95
C ALA A 79 -6.66 -1.81 -4.74
N ARG A 80 -7.12 -3.05 -4.94
CA ARG A 80 -7.09 -4.07 -3.88
C ARG A 80 -5.67 -4.43 -3.48
N THR A 81 -4.78 -4.62 -4.44
CA THR A 81 -3.36 -4.93 -4.18
C THR A 81 -2.66 -3.77 -3.48
N ALA A 82 -2.91 -2.53 -3.90
CA ALA A 82 -2.38 -1.32 -3.26
C ALA A 82 -2.86 -1.21 -1.81
N ALA A 83 -4.18 -1.37 -1.58
CA ALA A 83 -4.75 -1.34 -0.23
C ALA A 83 -4.16 -2.44 0.68
N LEU A 84 -4.00 -3.66 0.15
CA LEU A 84 -3.36 -4.76 0.89
C LEU A 84 -1.87 -4.51 1.15
N THR A 85 -1.17 -3.82 0.26
CA THR A 85 0.23 -3.45 0.47
C THR A 85 0.39 -2.42 1.59
N GLU A 86 -0.52 -1.44 1.67
CA GLU A 86 -0.52 -0.43 2.74
C GLU A 86 -0.74 -1.03 4.13
N VAL A 87 -1.67 -1.99 4.25
CA VAL A 87 -1.99 -2.63 5.54
C VAL A 87 -1.23 -3.94 5.79
N GLY A 88 -0.55 -4.48 4.77
CA GLY A 88 0.08 -5.79 4.79
C GLY A 88 1.14 -5.92 5.88
N GLY A 89 1.95 -4.88 6.10
CA GLY A 89 2.92 -4.84 7.19
C GLY A 89 2.27 -4.91 8.58
N GLN A 90 1.12 -4.26 8.77
CA GLN A 90 0.39 -4.31 10.04
C GLN A 90 -0.26 -5.67 10.27
N LEU A 91 -0.82 -6.28 9.22
CA LEU A 91 -1.37 -7.64 9.26
C LEU A 91 -0.29 -8.67 9.57
N VAL A 92 0.88 -8.57 8.94
CA VAL A 92 2.05 -9.41 9.23
C VAL A 92 2.48 -9.26 10.68
N ALA A 93 2.58 -8.03 11.19
CA ALA A 93 2.97 -7.79 12.58
C ALA A 93 1.95 -8.37 13.58
N ALA A 94 0.65 -8.33 13.26
CA ALA A 94 -0.40 -8.93 14.06
C ALA A 94 -0.30 -10.46 14.05
N GLU A 95 -0.14 -11.06 12.88
CA GLU A 95 -0.04 -12.51 12.70
C GLU A 95 1.22 -13.08 13.36
N LEU A 96 2.36 -12.41 13.19
CA LEU A 96 3.61 -12.78 13.84
C LEU A 96 3.48 -12.76 15.37
N ARG A 97 2.83 -11.73 15.92
CA ARG A 97 2.56 -11.64 17.36
C ARG A 97 1.64 -12.76 17.84
N ALA A 98 0.61 -13.09 17.07
CA ALA A 98 -0.30 -14.19 17.39
C ALA A 98 0.43 -15.54 17.42
N GLN A 99 1.19 -15.87 16.37
CA GLN A 99 1.91 -17.14 16.29
C GLN A 99 3.01 -17.27 17.35
N ALA A 100 3.76 -16.20 17.63
CA ALA A 100 4.76 -16.22 18.69
C ALA A 100 4.14 -16.40 20.08
N ALA A 101 2.98 -15.77 20.34
CA ALA A 101 2.26 -15.96 21.59
C ALA A 101 1.78 -17.41 21.75
N THR A 102 1.26 -18.03 20.68
CA THR A 102 0.90 -19.46 20.68
C THR A 102 2.11 -20.36 20.93
N ALA A 103 3.27 -20.00 20.38
CA ALA A 103 4.50 -20.77 20.53
C ALA A 103 5.30 -20.45 21.81
N GLY A 104 4.80 -19.54 22.67
CA GLY A 104 5.47 -19.11 23.90
C GLY A 104 6.82 -18.42 23.67
N ALA A 105 7.07 -17.90 22.47
CA ALA A 105 8.32 -17.25 22.10
C ALA A 105 8.27 -15.74 22.35
N GLN A 106 9.37 -15.18 22.87
CA GLN A 106 9.54 -13.73 22.93
C GLN A 106 9.97 -13.21 21.56
N LEU A 107 9.16 -12.33 20.98
CA LEU A 107 9.52 -11.61 19.76
C LEU A 107 10.51 -10.48 20.06
N PRO A 108 11.51 -10.27 19.19
CA PRO A 108 12.27 -9.02 19.18
C PRO A 108 11.37 -7.86 18.75
N ASP A 109 11.77 -6.63 19.09
CA ASP A 109 11.00 -5.42 18.76
C ASP A 109 10.71 -5.34 17.26
N ALA A 110 9.46 -4.96 16.93
CA ALA A 110 8.96 -4.93 15.56
C ALA A 110 9.75 -3.98 14.65
N ASP A 111 10.37 -2.94 15.21
CA ASP A 111 11.19 -1.97 14.49
C ASP A 111 12.48 -2.59 13.91
N PHE A 112 12.95 -3.70 14.47
CA PHE A 112 14.12 -4.43 13.95
C PHE A 112 13.75 -5.55 12.98
N LEU A 113 12.46 -5.82 12.79
CA LEU A 113 11.98 -6.88 11.92
C LEU A 113 11.63 -6.34 10.55
N ASN A 114 12.22 -6.95 9.51
CA ASN A 114 11.81 -6.67 8.14
C ASN A 114 10.47 -7.36 7.83
N LEU A 115 9.38 -6.68 8.19
CA LEU A 115 8.01 -7.17 8.00
C LEU A 115 7.67 -7.42 6.52
N LEU A 116 8.31 -6.70 5.60
CA LEU A 116 8.10 -6.88 4.16
C LEU A 116 8.52 -8.27 3.67
N ARG A 117 9.45 -8.94 4.34
CA ARG A 117 9.87 -10.30 3.99
C ARG A 117 8.76 -11.34 4.20
N PHE A 118 7.78 -11.02 5.03
CA PHE A 118 6.67 -11.90 5.38
C PHE A 118 5.37 -11.49 4.69
N VAL A 119 5.41 -10.54 3.77
CA VAL A 119 4.28 -10.18 2.91
C VAL A 119 4.41 -10.99 1.62
N GLY A 120 3.41 -11.80 1.31
CA GLY A 120 3.32 -12.56 0.06
C GLY A 120 3.01 -11.66 -1.15
N GLN A 121 3.06 -12.22 -2.36
CA GLN A 121 2.81 -11.48 -3.61
C GLN A 121 1.43 -10.83 -3.68
N ASP A 122 0.46 -11.37 -2.93
CA ASP A 122 -0.92 -10.86 -2.86
C ASP A 122 -1.11 -9.75 -1.80
N GLY A 123 -0.03 -9.28 -1.17
CA GLY A 123 -0.09 -8.30 -0.07
C GLY A 123 -0.60 -8.87 1.26
N ARG A 124 -0.73 -10.20 1.35
CA ARG A 124 -1.19 -10.91 2.56
C ARG A 124 -0.01 -11.50 3.36
N PRO A 125 -0.18 -11.77 4.66
CA PRO A 125 0.85 -12.44 5.46
C PRO A 125 1.17 -13.84 4.92
N ASP A 126 2.46 -14.12 4.76
CA ASP A 126 2.99 -15.45 4.43
C ASP A 126 3.12 -16.29 5.71
N THR A 127 2.13 -17.14 5.96
CA THR A 127 2.06 -17.98 7.16
C THR A 127 3.20 -18.98 7.26
N ASP A 128 3.75 -19.44 6.13
CA ASP A 128 4.82 -20.43 6.11
C ASP A 128 6.15 -19.77 6.49
N ALA A 129 6.42 -18.58 5.96
CA ALA A 129 7.59 -17.79 6.34
C ALA A 129 7.53 -17.35 7.81
N ILE A 130 6.34 -16.95 8.29
CA ILE A 130 6.13 -16.53 9.69
C ILE A 130 6.33 -17.73 10.63
N SER A 131 5.71 -18.87 10.35
CA SER A 131 5.83 -20.05 11.20
C SER A 131 7.27 -20.58 11.25
N ALA A 132 7.98 -20.58 10.12
CA ALA A 132 9.40 -20.94 10.08
C ALA A 132 10.25 -20.00 10.94
N PHE A 133 9.98 -18.69 10.92
CA PHE A 133 10.68 -17.74 11.77
C PHE A 133 10.36 -17.94 13.25
N VAL A 134 9.08 -18.10 13.62
CA VAL A 134 8.68 -18.36 15.01
C VAL A 134 9.32 -19.64 15.54
N ALA A 135 9.41 -20.70 14.72
CA ALA A 135 10.09 -21.94 15.10
C ALA A 135 11.58 -21.72 15.46
N THR A 136 12.27 -20.77 14.81
CA THR A 136 13.66 -20.42 15.18
C THR A 136 13.75 -19.71 16.53
N LEU A 137 12.70 -19.00 16.95
CA LEU A 137 12.64 -18.30 18.24
C LEU A 137 12.25 -19.25 19.39
N SER A 138 11.35 -20.19 19.12
CA SER A 138 10.88 -21.19 20.09
C SER A 138 11.86 -22.33 20.33
N ALA A 139 12.89 -22.48 19.49
CA ALA A 139 13.90 -23.51 19.69
C ALA A 139 14.55 -23.31 21.08
N PRO A 140 14.41 -24.27 22.02
CA PRO A 140 15.03 -24.14 23.32
C PRO A 140 16.52 -23.97 23.09
N LYS A 141 17.10 -22.85 23.53
CA LYS A 141 18.55 -22.68 23.60
C LYS A 141 19.07 -23.85 24.41
N ALA A 142 19.61 -24.85 23.73
CA ALA A 142 20.23 -25.99 24.37
C ALA A 142 21.25 -25.40 25.33
N GLN A 143 21.06 -25.67 26.62
CA GLN A 143 22.06 -25.35 27.63
C GLN A 143 23.39 -25.89 27.09
N PRO A 144 24.45 -25.06 27.03
CA PRO A 144 25.69 -25.48 26.42
C PRO A 144 26.13 -26.80 27.08
N ALA A 145 26.40 -27.82 26.25
CA ALA A 145 26.78 -29.15 26.72
C ALA A 145 28.03 -29.13 27.61
N TYR A 146 28.78 -28.03 27.55
CA TYR A 146 29.99 -27.79 28.32
C TYR A 146 29.82 -26.53 29.16
N ARG A 147 30.39 -26.55 30.37
CA ARG A 147 30.49 -25.37 31.22
C ARG A 147 31.24 -24.28 30.44
N GLN A 148 30.61 -23.11 30.30
CA GLN A 148 31.25 -21.92 29.72
C GLN A 148 32.16 -21.19 30.71
N ASP A 149 32.48 -21.83 31.83
CA ASP A 149 33.51 -21.36 32.75
C ASP A 149 34.88 -21.58 32.10
N LEU A 150 35.32 -20.56 31.36
CA LEU A 150 36.62 -20.50 30.70
C LEU A 150 37.76 -20.20 31.69
N GLY A 151 37.51 -20.19 33.00
CA GLY A 151 38.53 -19.89 34.02
C GLY A 151 39.07 -18.46 33.94
N LEU A 152 38.43 -17.58 33.17
CA LEU A 152 38.80 -16.18 33.02
C LEU A 152 38.17 -15.36 34.15
N GLY A 153 38.74 -15.48 35.34
CA GLY A 153 38.37 -14.70 36.51
C GLY A 153 37.82 -15.54 37.67
N ARG A 154 37.84 -14.94 38.87
CA ARG A 154 37.45 -15.57 40.12
C ARG A 154 35.94 -15.83 40.15
N GLN A 155 35.51 -16.98 39.65
CA GLN A 155 34.13 -17.46 39.80
C GLN A 155 33.91 -17.94 41.24
N GLY A 156 33.69 -17.00 42.14
CA GLY A 156 33.27 -17.28 43.51
C GLY A 156 31.79 -17.67 43.57
N SER A 157 31.41 -18.83 43.03
CA SER A 157 30.26 -19.53 43.60
C SER A 157 30.83 -20.31 44.77
N ALA A 158 30.46 -19.93 46.00
CA ALA A 158 30.84 -20.70 47.17
C ALA A 158 30.56 -22.18 46.89
N GLN A 159 31.56 -23.06 47.09
CA GLN A 159 31.41 -24.51 46.94
C GLN A 159 30.03 -24.89 47.48
N ALA A 160 29.22 -25.60 46.69
CA ALA A 160 27.82 -25.89 47.02
C ALA A 160 27.68 -26.32 48.50
N GLY A 161 27.05 -25.47 49.31
CA GLY A 161 26.88 -25.67 50.76
C GLY A 161 27.85 -24.89 51.67
N GLN A 162 28.79 -24.09 51.15
CA GLN A 162 29.67 -23.22 51.93
C GLN A 162 29.15 -21.78 51.91
N LEU A 163 29.27 -21.07 53.03
CA LEU A 163 28.91 -19.65 53.13
C LEU A 163 30.09 -18.78 52.69
N SER A 164 29.80 -17.67 52.03
CA SER A 164 30.80 -16.73 51.55
C SER A 164 31.18 -15.68 52.61
N ARG A 165 32.28 -14.95 52.38
CA ARG A 165 32.69 -13.84 53.25
C ARG A 165 31.65 -12.72 53.31
N SER A 166 30.88 -12.51 52.24
CA SER A 166 29.73 -11.60 52.23
C SER A 166 28.58 -12.09 53.10
N ASP A 167 28.31 -13.39 53.15
CA ASP A 167 27.21 -13.94 53.96
C ASP A 167 27.50 -13.77 55.46
N LEU A 168 28.76 -13.96 55.86
CA LEU A 168 29.21 -13.74 57.24
C LEU A 168 28.95 -12.33 57.75
N THR A 169 29.03 -11.30 56.89
CA THR A 169 28.77 -9.91 57.30
C THR A 169 27.31 -9.64 57.66
N ARG A 170 26.39 -10.50 57.21
CA ARG A 170 24.95 -10.40 57.46
C ARG A 170 24.47 -11.34 58.57
N MET A 171 25.35 -12.16 59.14
CA MET A 171 25.05 -13.12 60.18
C MET A 171 25.40 -12.58 61.56
N THR A 172 24.59 -12.95 62.55
CA THR A 172 24.88 -12.67 63.96
C THR A 172 25.98 -13.61 64.50
N PRO A 173 26.68 -13.24 65.57
CA PRO A 173 27.72 -14.10 66.17
C PRO A 173 27.24 -15.51 66.52
N ALA A 174 25.98 -15.66 66.96
CA ALA A 174 25.38 -16.97 67.25
C ALA A 174 25.26 -17.83 65.98
N GLN A 175 24.81 -17.23 64.88
CA GLN A 175 24.66 -17.91 63.59
C GLN A 175 26.02 -18.28 62.97
N ILE A 176 27.06 -17.47 63.20
CA ILE A 176 28.43 -17.79 62.76
C ILE A 176 28.96 -19.03 63.50
N ASN A 177 28.72 -19.14 64.80
CA ASN A 177 29.14 -20.30 65.59
C ASN A 177 28.39 -21.58 65.18
N GLU A 178 27.10 -21.46 64.87
CA GLU A 178 26.29 -22.56 64.34
C GLU A 178 26.74 -22.98 62.94
N ALA A 179 27.07 -22.02 62.06
CA ALA A 179 27.63 -22.30 60.75
C ALA A 179 29.00 -22.99 60.83
N ARG A 180 29.82 -22.63 61.83
CA ARG A 180 31.10 -23.28 62.12
C ARG A 180 30.92 -24.72 62.58
N SER A 181 29.99 -24.99 63.51
CA SER A 181 29.74 -26.36 63.97
C SER A 181 29.16 -27.27 62.88
N LYS A 182 28.47 -26.68 61.90
CA LYS A 182 27.92 -27.37 60.73
C LYS A 182 28.91 -27.52 59.56
N GLY A 183 30.15 -27.03 59.67
CA GLY A 183 31.16 -27.14 58.61
C GLY A 183 30.87 -26.27 57.37
N LEU A 184 30.00 -25.27 57.49
CA LEU A 184 29.59 -24.41 56.38
C LEU A 184 30.60 -23.27 56.10
N LEU A 185 31.65 -23.15 56.90
CA LEU A 185 32.64 -22.07 56.85
C LEU A 185 34.06 -22.54 56.50
N ASP A 186 34.24 -23.82 56.16
CA ASP A 186 35.54 -24.43 55.92
C ASP A 186 36.28 -23.74 54.77
N ALA A 187 35.57 -23.37 53.70
CA ALA A 187 36.16 -22.69 52.55
C ALA A 187 36.64 -21.26 52.89
N VAL A 188 35.93 -20.55 53.77
CA VAL A 188 36.37 -19.22 54.24
C VAL A 188 37.58 -19.34 55.16
N MET A 189 37.60 -20.36 56.03
CA MET A 189 38.71 -20.60 56.96
C MET A 189 39.99 -21.08 56.26
N ARG A 190 39.86 -21.79 55.12
CA ARG A 190 40.99 -22.20 54.27
C ARG A 190 41.45 -21.12 53.29
N GLY A 191 40.75 -19.98 53.21
CA GLY A 191 41.10 -18.88 52.30
C GLY A 191 40.78 -19.17 50.82
N GLU A 192 39.84 -20.08 50.56
CA GLU A 192 39.45 -20.52 49.22
C GLU A 192 38.35 -19.62 48.60
N LEU A 193 37.87 -18.59 49.34
CA LEU A 193 36.73 -17.70 49.00
C LEU A 193 37.00 -16.21 49.17
#